data_AF-H9GIH1-F1
#
_entry.id   AF-H9GIH1-F1
#
_cell.length_a   1.000
_cell.length_b   1.000
_cell.length_c   1.000
_cell.angle_alpha   90.00
_cell.angle_beta   90.00
_cell.angle_gamma   90.00
#
_symmetry.space_group_name_H-M   'P 1'
#
loop_
_entity.id
_entity.type
_entity.pdbx_description
1 polymer ?
#
loop_
_entity_poly.entity_id
_entity_poly.type
_entity_poly.pdbx_seq_one_letter_code
_entity_poly.pdbx_strand_id
1 'polypeptide(L)'
;METANNGTEVWYSNGPGLLVIDCAAMEITRRLEPYCPPSVVVSIACSSECSGEEVAWCLDEATNFLVMYHTASYQLCARYFCGDQSPLRDMFTLQPLPDSIPSALAPESSSLAGMDILQSQELGIQILNHQDSLTDYCSVSSHSSLPSPANQTARSFSSLPSSPTSSSGVPFSTDGEEPDKTQEQNLLPLGRPGEDLAPTGDGISSLQAVRILPVKDLIWIPRRGGDIIVIGLEKEATSQRGRVIAVLKAAELAAYGSLVDAAVLAKERVVCCFQNEAKECCLAAWSGWGAQDFDTFYHSYEELGRLEACMRKRR
;
A
#
# COMPACT_ATOMS: atom_id res chain seq x y z
N MET A 1 1.52 -17.79 15.98
CA MET A 1 2.20 -18.92 15.31
C MET A 1 1.32 -19.29 14.14
N GLU A 2 1.91 -19.52 12.97
CA GLU A 2 1.19 -19.90 11.76
C GLU A 2 2.03 -20.93 10.99
N THR A 3 1.38 -21.87 10.30
CA THR A 3 2.06 -22.79 9.36
C THR A 3 2.23 -22.12 8.00
N ALA A 4 3.40 -22.26 7.40
CA ALA A 4 3.72 -21.68 6.11
C ALA A 4 4.42 -22.70 5.19
N ASN A 5 4.64 -22.31 3.93
CA ASN A 5 5.32 -23.11 2.91
C ASN A 5 4.70 -24.52 2.79
N ASN A 6 3.39 -24.57 2.58
CA ASN A 6 2.58 -25.78 2.54
C ASN A 6 2.72 -26.70 3.77
N GLY A 7 2.99 -26.11 4.94
CA GLY A 7 3.12 -26.82 6.22
C GLY A 7 4.51 -27.40 6.48
N THR A 8 5.50 -27.12 5.62
CA THR A 8 6.89 -27.49 5.88
C THR A 8 7.56 -26.61 6.93
N GLU A 9 7.01 -25.41 7.15
CA GLU A 9 7.54 -24.45 8.11
C GLU A 9 6.48 -23.98 9.11
N VAL A 10 6.94 -23.58 10.29
CA VAL A 10 6.16 -22.86 11.29
C VAL A 10 6.80 -21.50 11.54
N TRP A 11 6.00 -20.46 11.41
CA TRP A 11 6.38 -19.07 11.66
C TRP A 11 5.87 -18.66 13.04
N TYR A 12 6.79 -18.26 13.91
CA TYR A 12 6.52 -17.94 15.31
C TYR A 12 6.92 -16.50 15.64
N SER A 13 6.06 -15.77 16.35
CA SER A 13 6.36 -14.40 16.78
C SER A 13 7.34 -14.39 17.95
N ASN A 14 8.38 -13.57 17.87
CA ASN A 14 9.37 -13.41 18.94
C ASN A 14 9.72 -11.92 19.13
N GLY A 15 8.84 -11.23 19.86
CA GLY A 15 8.90 -9.77 20.02
C GLY A 15 8.70 -9.09 18.66
N PRO A 16 9.60 -8.20 18.23
CA PRO A 16 9.51 -7.54 16.92
C PRO A 16 9.92 -8.47 15.75
N GLY A 17 10.54 -9.62 16.07
CA GLY A 17 11.05 -10.59 15.12
C GLY A 17 10.11 -11.77 14.87
N LEU A 18 10.43 -12.55 13.84
CA LEU A 18 9.80 -13.83 13.52
C LEU A 18 10.86 -14.92 13.49
N LEU A 19 10.55 -16.08 14.04
CA LEU A 19 11.36 -17.29 13.91
C LEU A 19 10.70 -18.21 12.89
N VAL A 20 11.47 -18.65 11.90
CA VAL A 20 11.07 -19.68 10.95
C VAL A 20 11.66 -20.99 11.43
N ILE A 21 10.80 -21.98 11.64
CA ILE A 21 11.17 -23.30 12.15
C ILE A 21 10.83 -24.31 11.06
N ASP A 22 11.81 -25.13 10.68
CA ASP A 22 11.57 -26.26 9.79
C ASP A 22 10.92 -27.40 10.56
N CYS A 23 9.77 -27.88 10.06
CA CYS A 23 8.98 -28.90 10.74
C CYS A 23 9.65 -30.28 10.74
N ALA A 24 10.50 -30.59 9.76
CA ALA A 24 11.12 -31.91 9.63
C ALA A 24 12.37 -32.03 10.51
N ALA A 25 13.22 -31.00 10.51
CA ALA A 25 14.42 -30.90 11.32
C ALA A 25 14.13 -30.45 12.76
N MET A 26 12.98 -29.81 13.01
CA MET A 26 12.63 -29.19 14.30
C MET A 26 13.65 -28.13 14.75
N GLU A 27 14.22 -27.40 13.79
CA GLU A 27 15.26 -26.39 14.02
C GLU A 27 14.83 -25.03 13.50
N ILE A 28 15.34 -23.97 14.15
CA ILE A 28 15.16 -22.59 13.68
C ILE A 28 16.07 -22.40 12.46
N THR A 29 15.50 -22.31 11.28
CA THR A 29 16.24 -22.09 10.03
C THR A 29 16.54 -20.62 9.79
N ARG A 30 15.68 -19.73 10.29
CA ARG A 30 15.82 -18.28 10.06
C ARG A 30 15.18 -17.46 11.16
N ARG A 31 15.70 -16.24 11.32
CA ARG A 31 15.06 -15.15 12.05
C ARG A 31 14.84 -13.96 11.12
N LEU A 32 13.61 -13.47 11.04
CA LEU A 32 13.24 -12.26 10.30
C LEU A 32 13.02 -11.11 11.30
N GLU A 33 13.37 -9.89 10.90
CA GLU A 33 13.17 -8.68 11.72
C GLU A 33 12.26 -7.69 10.98
N PRO A 34 10.94 -7.94 10.93
CA PRO A 34 9.99 -7.04 10.27
C PRO A 34 9.83 -5.67 10.95
N TYR A 35 10.11 -5.61 12.26
CA TYR A 35 9.92 -4.43 13.10
C TYR A 35 11.13 -4.20 14.02
N CYS A 36 11.12 -3.07 14.74
CA CYS A 36 12.16 -2.71 15.70
C CYS A 36 11.58 -2.67 17.12
N PRO A 37 12.35 -3.02 18.17
CA PRO A 37 11.90 -2.83 19.54
C PRO A 37 11.41 -1.39 19.80
N PRO A 38 10.31 -1.18 20.55
CA PRO A 38 9.60 -2.14 21.40
C PRO A 38 8.43 -2.90 20.74
N SER A 39 8.37 -2.97 19.39
CA SER A 39 7.30 -3.66 18.64
C SER A 39 7.12 -5.14 19.00
N VAL A 40 5.91 -5.64 18.77
CA VAL A 40 5.53 -7.05 18.98
C VAL A 40 4.62 -7.51 17.85
N VAL A 41 4.98 -8.62 17.22
CA VAL A 41 4.11 -9.26 16.22
C VAL A 41 2.92 -9.94 16.91
N VAL A 42 1.72 -9.37 16.75
CA VAL A 42 0.49 -9.84 17.40
C VAL A 42 -0.30 -10.84 16.56
N SER A 43 -0.15 -10.80 15.24
CA SER A 43 -0.84 -11.71 14.34
C SER A 43 0.07 -12.08 13.18
N ILE A 44 0.02 -13.35 12.80
CA ILE A 44 0.67 -13.91 11.61
C ILE A 44 -0.41 -14.70 10.88
N ALA A 45 -0.49 -14.57 9.56
CA ALA A 45 -1.42 -15.36 8.76
C ALA A 45 -0.87 -15.59 7.35
N CYS A 46 -1.15 -16.75 6.77
CA CYS A 46 -0.71 -17.09 5.42
C CYS A 46 -1.86 -16.94 4.42
N SER A 47 -1.53 -16.52 3.19
CA SER A 47 -2.45 -16.49 2.06
C SER A 47 -1.71 -16.78 0.75
N SER A 48 -2.44 -16.83 -0.36
CA SER A 48 -1.85 -16.94 -1.70
C SER A 48 -1.87 -15.61 -2.43
N GLU A 49 -0.80 -15.30 -3.15
CA GLU A 49 -0.71 -14.21 -4.11
C GLU A 49 -1.46 -14.57 -5.43
N CYS A 50 -1.71 -13.60 -6.32
CA CYS A 50 -2.29 -13.83 -7.66
C CYS A 50 -1.51 -14.83 -8.54
N SER A 51 -0.22 -15.03 -8.26
CA SER A 51 0.65 -16.02 -8.92
C SER A 51 0.44 -17.45 -8.39
N GLY A 52 -0.26 -17.60 -7.26
CA GLY A 52 -0.39 -18.84 -6.50
C GLY A 52 0.73 -19.07 -5.50
N GLU A 53 1.72 -18.16 -5.43
CA GLU A 53 2.78 -18.24 -4.42
C GLU A 53 2.24 -17.93 -3.02
N GLU A 54 2.73 -18.66 -2.03
CA GLU A 54 2.31 -18.48 -0.65
C GLU A 54 3.05 -17.31 0.00
N VAL A 55 2.28 -16.43 0.64
CA VAL A 55 2.75 -15.22 1.32
C VAL A 55 2.34 -15.24 2.78
N ALA A 56 3.20 -14.71 3.64
CA ALA A 56 2.96 -14.55 5.07
C ALA A 56 2.76 -13.08 5.41
N TRP A 57 1.69 -12.79 6.14
CA TRP A 57 1.34 -11.47 6.63
C TRP A 57 1.63 -11.39 8.12
N CYS A 58 2.23 -10.28 8.56
CA CYS A 58 2.53 -10.04 9.96
C CYS A 58 2.01 -8.66 10.37
N LEU A 59 1.45 -8.55 11.57
CA LEU A 59 0.89 -7.32 12.11
C LEU A 59 1.63 -6.94 13.40
N ASP A 60 2.04 -5.68 13.48
CA ASP A 60 2.66 -5.12 14.67
C ASP A 60 1.67 -4.38 15.57
N GLU A 61 1.79 -4.60 16.87
CA GLU A 61 0.99 -3.94 17.91
C GLU A 61 1.29 -2.45 18.01
N ALA A 62 2.58 -2.08 18.01
CA ALA A 62 3.01 -0.75 18.40
C ALA A 62 2.89 0.26 17.26
N THR A 63 3.33 -0.12 16.06
CA THR A 63 3.34 0.72 14.87
C THR A 63 2.09 0.56 14.01
N ASN A 64 1.27 -0.48 14.25
CA ASN A 64 0.06 -0.79 13.49
C ASN A 64 0.32 -1.00 11.98
N PHE A 65 1.54 -1.39 11.63
CA PHE A 65 1.91 -1.76 10.27
C PHE A 65 1.68 -3.25 10.04
N LEU A 66 1.05 -3.55 8.92
CA LEU A 66 1.02 -4.85 8.29
C LEU A 66 2.22 -4.98 7.35
N VAL A 67 2.92 -6.10 7.39
CA VAL A 67 4.00 -6.43 6.44
C VAL A 67 3.71 -7.76 5.76
N MET A 68 4.15 -7.89 4.51
CA MET A 68 3.99 -9.11 3.71
C MET A 68 5.36 -9.67 3.33
N TYR A 69 5.54 -10.98 3.46
CA TYR A 69 6.71 -11.72 3.01
C TYR A 69 6.32 -12.82 2.03
N HIS A 70 7.17 -13.07 1.03
CA HIS A 70 7.13 -14.35 0.32
C HIS A 70 7.65 -15.45 1.23
N THR A 71 6.90 -16.53 1.39
CA THR A 71 7.30 -17.62 2.30
C THR A 71 8.53 -18.37 1.80
N ALA A 72 8.64 -18.60 0.48
CA ALA A 72 9.75 -19.35 -0.12
C ALA A 72 11.11 -18.61 -0.12
N SER A 73 11.10 -17.29 -0.30
CA SER A 73 12.34 -16.48 -0.37
C SER A 73 12.64 -15.68 0.89
N TYR A 74 11.64 -15.57 1.78
CA TYR A 74 11.64 -14.73 2.98
C TYR A 74 11.92 -13.24 2.72
N GLN A 75 11.62 -12.78 1.52
CA GLN A 75 11.79 -11.38 1.16
C GLN A 75 10.57 -10.56 1.55
N LEU A 76 10.80 -9.35 2.04
CA LEU A 76 9.77 -8.38 2.36
C LEU A 76 9.20 -7.81 1.06
N CYS A 77 7.90 -7.96 0.87
CA CYS A 77 7.21 -7.56 -0.36
C CYS A 77 6.49 -6.23 -0.21
N ALA A 78 5.86 -6.00 0.94
CA ALA A 78 5.01 -4.84 1.14
C ALA A 78 4.91 -4.45 2.61
N ARG A 79 4.57 -3.17 2.83
CA ARG A 79 4.20 -2.60 4.13
C ARG A 79 2.95 -1.76 3.95
N TYR A 80 2.01 -1.88 4.86
CA TYR A 80 0.74 -1.16 4.85
C TYR A 80 0.40 -0.67 6.25
N PHE A 81 -0.04 0.58 6.39
CA PHE A 81 -0.41 1.16 7.69
C PHE A 81 -1.90 1.00 7.95
N CYS A 82 -2.29 0.23 8.97
CA CYS A 82 -3.70 -0.07 9.24
C CYS A 82 -4.42 1.05 10.02
N GLY A 83 -3.71 2.09 10.46
CA GLY A 83 -4.24 3.17 11.30
C GLY A 83 -4.86 4.34 10.53
N ASP A 84 -5.01 4.25 9.20
CA ASP A 84 -5.62 5.33 8.41
C ASP A 84 -7.12 5.46 8.69
N GLN A 85 -7.63 6.69 8.83
CA GLN A 85 -9.04 6.98 9.01
C GLN A 85 -9.86 6.74 7.74
N SER A 86 -9.25 6.86 6.56
CA SER A 86 -9.92 6.75 5.26
C SER A 86 -9.20 5.81 4.29
N PRO A 87 -9.01 4.52 4.64
CA PRO A 87 -8.18 3.60 3.86
C PRO A 87 -8.84 3.14 2.55
N LEU A 88 -10.11 3.51 2.29
CA LEU A 88 -10.85 3.00 1.14
C LEU A 88 -10.18 3.46 -0.17
N ARG A 89 -9.91 2.50 -1.07
CA ARG A 89 -9.18 2.70 -2.34
C ARG A 89 -7.68 2.97 -2.19
N ASP A 90 -7.13 2.85 -0.98
CA ASP A 90 -5.68 2.92 -0.81
C ASP A 90 -5.00 1.78 -1.58
N MET A 91 -3.82 2.08 -2.11
CA MET A 91 -3.04 1.18 -2.96
C MET A 91 -1.58 1.22 -2.53
N PHE A 92 -0.96 0.06 -2.46
CA PHE A 92 0.46 -0.07 -2.16
C PHE A 92 1.13 -1.04 -3.13
N THR A 93 2.36 -0.72 -3.51
CA THR A 93 3.13 -1.53 -4.46
C THR A 93 3.69 -2.76 -3.76
N LEU A 94 3.64 -3.91 -4.43
CA LEU A 94 4.40 -5.09 -4.03
C LEU A 94 5.78 -5.01 -4.68
N GLN A 95 6.82 -5.15 -3.88
CA GLN A 95 8.17 -5.28 -4.37
C GLN A 95 8.27 -6.61 -5.14
N PRO A 96 8.63 -6.59 -6.43
CA PRO A 96 8.77 -7.81 -7.19
C PRO A 96 9.89 -8.66 -6.58
N LEU A 97 9.70 -9.98 -6.60
CA LEU A 97 10.78 -10.91 -6.36
C LEU A 97 11.93 -10.53 -7.32
N PRO A 98 13.16 -10.28 -6.84
CA PRO A 98 14.29 -10.04 -7.71
C PRO A 98 14.41 -11.27 -8.60
N ASP A 99 14.23 -11.04 -9.90
CA ASP A 99 13.94 -12.05 -10.89
C ASP A 99 14.76 -13.34 -10.68
N SER A 100 14.03 -14.45 -10.51
CA SER A 100 14.41 -15.65 -11.24
C SER A 100 14.41 -15.24 -12.71
N ILE A 101 15.60 -14.93 -13.23
CA ILE A 101 15.88 -14.55 -14.61
C ILE A 101 14.91 -15.30 -15.54
N PRO A 102 14.08 -14.61 -16.35
CA PRO A 102 13.29 -15.29 -17.35
C PRO A 102 14.25 -16.06 -18.26
N SER A 103 14.09 -17.38 -18.31
CA SER A 103 14.79 -18.25 -19.25
C SER A 103 14.37 -17.88 -20.68
N ALA A 104 14.95 -16.82 -21.20
CA ALA A 104 14.88 -16.39 -22.57
C ALA A 104 16.32 -16.21 -23.04
N LEU A 105 16.82 -17.24 -23.74
CA LEU A 105 18.05 -17.25 -24.54
C LEU A 105 19.31 -16.71 -23.83
N ALA A 106 20.16 -17.64 -23.37
CA ALA A 106 21.57 -17.35 -23.25
C ALA A 106 22.10 -16.90 -24.64
N PRO A 107 22.72 -15.71 -24.69
CA PRO A 107 24.10 -15.70 -25.13
C PRO A 107 24.99 -15.01 -24.08
N GLU A 108 26.04 -15.73 -23.73
CA GLU A 108 27.40 -15.22 -23.51
C GLU A 108 27.59 -14.22 -22.35
N SER A 109 28.14 -14.79 -21.27
CA SER A 109 29.12 -14.20 -20.35
C SER A 109 29.37 -12.69 -20.47
N SER A 110 28.85 -11.91 -19.52
CA SER A 110 29.41 -10.60 -19.18
C SER A 110 30.32 -10.75 -17.97
N SER A 111 31.61 -10.66 -18.27
CA SER A 111 32.72 -10.61 -17.33
C SER A 111 32.63 -9.39 -16.42
N LEU A 112 33.16 -9.55 -15.20
CA LEU A 112 33.53 -8.45 -14.32
C LEU A 112 34.42 -7.48 -15.09
N ALA A 113 33.98 -6.22 -15.14
CA ALA A 113 34.59 -5.15 -15.90
C ALA A 113 36.13 -5.10 -15.75
N GLY A 114 36.84 -5.38 -16.85
CA GLY A 114 38.22 -4.94 -17.08
C GLY A 114 39.32 -6.01 -17.08
N MET A 115 39.02 -7.30 -16.95
CA MET A 115 40.04 -8.36 -17.01
C MET A 115 39.60 -9.52 -17.90
N ASP A 116 40.35 -9.75 -18.99
CA ASP A 116 40.15 -10.91 -19.85
C ASP A 116 41.24 -11.96 -19.54
N ILE A 117 40.80 -13.17 -19.19
CA ILE A 117 41.66 -14.32 -18.90
C ILE A 117 41.52 -15.30 -20.05
N LEU A 118 42.60 -15.51 -20.81
CA LEU A 118 42.66 -16.51 -21.87
C LEU A 118 43.44 -17.73 -21.35
N GLN A 119 42.79 -18.89 -21.38
CA GLN A 119 43.39 -20.15 -20.93
C GLN A 119 43.65 -21.05 -22.14
N SER A 120 44.92 -21.33 -22.41
CA SER A 120 45.34 -22.30 -23.44
C SER A 120 46.02 -23.50 -22.78
N GLN A 121 45.58 -24.70 -23.14
CA GLN A 121 46.01 -25.94 -22.49
C GLN A 121 47.48 -26.29 -22.76
N GLU A 122 48.10 -25.64 -23.75
CA GLU A 122 49.49 -25.91 -24.17
C GLU A 122 50.48 -24.81 -23.74
N LEU A 123 49.99 -23.63 -23.36
CA LEU A 123 50.82 -22.44 -23.04
C LEU A 123 50.56 -21.85 -21.64
N GLY A 124 49.59 -22.38 -20.89
CA GLY A 124 49.24 -21.87 -19.56
C GLY A 124 48.24 -20.72 -19.59
N ILE A 125 48.03 -20.09 -18.42
CA ILE A 125 47.06 -19.00 -18.23
C ILE A 125 47.73 -17.65 -18.47
N GLN A 126 47.14 -16.81 -19.32
CA GLN A 126 47.60 -15.44 -19.55
C GLN A 126 46.49 -14.45 -19.16
N ILE A 127 46.84 -13.45 -18.35
CA ILE A 127 45.91 -12.43 -17.84
C ILE A 127 46.31 -11.10 -18.49
N LEU A 128 45.39 -10.51 -19.25
CA LEU A 128 45.61 -9.24 -19.94
C LEU A 128 44.83 -8.13 -19.20
N ASN A 129 45.54 -7.07 -18.82
CA ASN A 129 44.96 -5.94 -18.08
C ASN A 129 44.98 -4.70 -18.99
N HIS A 130 43.82 -4.10 -19.24
CA HIS A 130 43.68 -3.02 -20.23
C HIS A 130 44.13 -1.62 -19.74
N GLN A 131 44.75 -1.49 -18.56
CA GLN A 131 45.16 -0.20 -18.01
C GLN A 131 46.64 0.19 -18.17
N ASP A 132 47.48 -0.64 -18.81
CA ASP A 132 48.91 -0.30 -19.00
C ASP A 132 49.22 0.40 -20.34
N SER A 133 48.21 0.88 -21.08
CA SER A 133 48.41 1.69 -22.29
C SER A 133 48.29 3.20 -22.02
N LEU A 134 49.08 3.70 -21.07
CA LEU A 134 49.43 5.12 -21.02
C LEU A 134 50.92 5.26 -21.32
N THR A 135 51.27 5.17 -22.60
CA THR A 135 52.54 5.71 -23.09
C THR A 135 52.32 7.12 -23.60
N ASP A 136 52.83 8.06 -22.82
CA ASP A 136 53.01 9.47 -23.18
C ASP A 136 53.78 9.61 -24.49
N TYR A 137 53.19 10.31 -25.47
CA TYR A 137 53.96 10.96 -26.51
C TYR A 137 53.32 12.30 -26.90
N CYS A 138 54.05 13.38 -26.61
CA CYS A 138 53.73 14.77 -26.87
C CYS A 138 53.49 15.06 -28.36
N SER A 139 52.59 16.01 -28.70
CA SER A 139 52.90 17.20 -29.55
C SER A 139 51.69 18.07 -29.95
N VAL A 140 51.73 19.32 -29.48
CA VAL A 140 51.49 20.63 -30.14
C VAL A 140 50.60 20.79 -31.41
N SER A 141 49.55 21.62 -31.23
CA SER A 141 49.10 22.78 -32.04
C SER A 141 48.48 22.65 -33.46
N SER A 142 47.24 23.19 -33.57
CA SER A 142 46.81 24.35 -34.39
C SER A 142 46.20 24.26 -35.82
N HIS A 143 45.01 24.90 -35.91
CA HIS A 143 44.43 25.76 -36.98
C HIS A 143 43.93 25.14 -38.31
N SER A 144 42.63 25.31 -38.63
CA SER A 144 42.08 26.29 -39.62
C SER A 144 41.46 25.49 -40.81
N SER A 145 40.31 25.78 -41.44
CA SER A 145 39.30 26.84 -41.34
C SER A 145 38.08 26.59 -42.27
N LEU A 146 36.95 27.22 -41.91
CA LEU A 146 35.93 27.93 -42.75
C LEU A 146 34.95 27.18 -43.70
N PRO A 147 33.84 27.81 -44.18
CA PRO A 147 33.08 29.00 -43.71
C PRO A 147 31.52 28.89 -43.66
N SER A 148 30.94 29.88 -42.96
CA SER A 148 29.56 30.44 -42.86
C SER A 148 28.95 30.97 -44.20
N PRO A 149 27.76 31.66 -44.33
CA PRO A 149 26.97 32.58 -43.43
C PRO A 149 25.44 32.28 -43.32
N ALA A 150 24.67 32.67 -42.30
CA ALA A 150 24.35 33.96 -41.64
C ALA A 150 23.35 34.87 -42.40
N ASN A 151 22.15 35.06 -41.84
CA ASN A 151 21.24 36.24 -41.86
C ASN A 151 19.85 35.79 -41.35
N GLN A 152 19.00 36.52 -40.64
CA GLN A 152 19.04 37.74 -39.82
C GLN A 152 17.64 37.79 -39.11
N THR A 153 17.66 38.37 -37.93
CA THR A 153 16.58 38.89 -37.05
C THR A 153 15.19 39.28 -37.61
N ALA A 154 14.16 38.92 -36.80
CA ALA A 154 13.00 39.71 -36.31
C ALA A 154 12.20 40.67 -37.24
N ARG A 155 10.88 40.42 -37.33
CA ARG A 155 9.78 41.37 -37.00
C ARG A 155 8.39 40.82 -37.39
N SER A 156 7.42 41.08 -36.52
CA SER A 156 5.97 40.92 -36.68
C SER A 156 5.39 41.75 -37.86
N PHE A 157 4.23 41.35 -38.39
CA PHE A 157 2.99 42.17 -38.52
C PHE A 157 1.91 41.44 -39.37
N SER A 158 0.72 41.30 -38.79
CA SER A 158 -0.65 41.35 -39.35
C SER A 158 -0.98 40.83 -40.76
N SER A 159 -1.98 39.93 -40.85
CA SER A 159 -3.32 40.25 -41.41
C SER A 159 -4.30 39.06 -41.35
N LEU A 160 -5.39 39.27 -40.59
CA LEU A 160 -6.73 38.66 -40.71
C LEU A 160 -7.34 38.97 -42.10
N PRO A 161 -8.47 38.39 -42.60
CA PRO A 161 -9.73 38.09 -41.86
C PRO A 161 -10.44 36.80 -42.38
N SER A 162 -11.65 36.33 -42.02
CA SER A 162 -12.82 36.87 -41.32
C SER A 162 -13.68 35.69 -40.80
N SER A 163 -14.39 35.92 -39.70
CA SER A 163 -15.54 35.19 -39.11
C SER A 163 -16.79 35.25 -40.03
N PRO A 164 -18.07 34.87 -39.67
CA PRO A 164 -18.75 34.90 -38.34
C PRO A 164 -19.74 33.73 -38.07
N THR A 165 -20.14 33.43 -36.83
CA THR A 165 -21.27 33.99 -36.03
C THR A 165 -21.58 32.93 -34.95
N SER A 166 -22.18 33.14 -33.78
CA SER A 166 -22.34 34.24 -32.81
C SER A 166 -23.17 33.67 -31.63
N SER A 167 -23.06 34.36 -30.48
CA SER A 167 -24.03 34.45 -29.36
C SER A 167 -23.88 33.42 -28.22
N SER A 168 -23.96 33.78 -26.93
CA SER A 168 -24.04 35.06 -26.20
C SER A 168 -23.99 34.76 -24.68
N GLY A 169 -23.56 35.72 -23.85
CA GLY A 169 -23.95 35.79 -22.42
C GLY A 169 -22.83 36.04 -21.39
N VAL A 170 -22.77 37.26 -20.88
CA VAL A 170 -22.11 37.72 -19.63
C VAL A 170 -23.17 38.57 -18.86
N PRO A 171 -23.04 39.01 -17.59
CA PRO A 171 -21.80 39.25 -16.84
C PRO A 171 -21.76 38.84 -15.34
N PHE A 172 -20.55 38.95 -14.79
CA PHE A 172 -20.19 39.03 -13.36
C PHE A 172 -20.76 40.27 -12.66
N SER A 173 -20.84 40.28 -11.33
CA SER A 173 -19.96 41.09 -10.46
C SER A 173 -20.36 41.00 -8.99
N THR A 174 -19.36 40.81 -8.14
CA THR A 174 -19.41 40.88 -6.67
C THR A 174 -19.04 42.30 -6.27
N ASP A 175 -19.81 42.94 -5.41
CA ASP A 175 -19.39 44.13 -4.65
C ASP A 175 -20.04 44.12 -3.27
N GLY A 176 -19.28 44.53 -2.26
CA GLY A 176 -19.66 44.51 -0.86
C GLY A 176 -20.08 45.87 -0.34
N GLU A 177 -20.84 45.89 0.75
CA GLU A 177 -20.85 46.94 1.79
C GLU A 177 -21.73 46.49 2.97
N GLU A 178 -21.20 46.61 4.18
CA GLU A 178 -21.92 46.62 5.48
C GLU A 178 -22.29 48.09 5.80
N PRO A 179 -23.28 48.40 6.67
CA PRO A 179 -22.94 48.53 8.10
C PRO A 179 -24.08 48.26 9.13
N ASP A 180 -23.65 47.80 10.31
CA ASP A 180 -23.92 48.30 11.68
C ASP A 180 -25.35 48.34 12.25
N LYS A 181 -25.60 47.47 13.25
CA LYS A 181 -26.34 47.81 14.49
C LYS A 181 -25.74 47.10 15.72
N THR A 182 -24.80 47.79 16.34
CA THR A 182 -24.51 47.86 17.78
C THR A 182 -25.66 47.50 18.73
N GLN A 183 -25.43 46.54 19.66
CA GLN A 183 -25.65 46.73 21.10
C GLN A 183 -24.92 45.64 21.93
N GLU A 184 -23.71 45.94 22.38
CA GLU A 184 -23.05 45.27 23.52
C GLU A 184 -23.61 45.84 24.83
N GLN A 185 -23.95 44.98 25.79
CA GLN A 185 -23.83 45.32 27.21
C GLN A 185 -23.21 44.14 27.97
N ASN A 186 -22.00 44.42 28.46
CA ASN A 186 -21.14 43.63 29.33
C ASN A 186 -21.84 43.13 30.61
N LEU A 187 -21.34 42.01 31.15
CA LEU A 187 -20.79 41.82 32.52
C LEU A 187 -21.02 40.36 33.01
N LEU A 188 -19.97 39.55 33.00
CA LEU A 188 -19.79 38.40 33.91
C LEU A 188 -19.47 38.95 35.32
N PRO A 189 -19.83 38.29 36.46
CA PRO A 189 -19.13 37.04 36.83
C PRO A 189 -19.89 36.02 37.73
N LEU A 190 -19.34 34.80 37.72
CA LEU A 190 -19.22 33.85 38.84
C LEU A 190 -20.37 32.86 39.11
N GLY A 191 -20.12 31.56 38.82
CA GLY A 191 -20.92 30.49 39.43
C GLY A 191 -20.83 29.05 38.86
N ARG A 192 -19.70 28.36 39.09
CA ARG A 192 -19.59 26.90 39.37
C ARG A 192 -19.61 25.86 38.22
N PRO A 193 -18.98 24.68 38.46
CA PRO A 193 -18.15 23.96 37.51
C PRO A 193 -18.86 22.74 36.90
N GLY A 194 -18.56 22.45 35.65
CA GLY A 194 -19.01 21.25 34.97
C GLY A 194 -18.37 21.18 33.59
N GLU A 195 -17.85 20.00 33.27
CA GLU A 195 -17.18 19.63 32.03
C GLU A 195 -15.77 20.17 31.85
N ASP A 196 -14.86 19.52 32.60
CA ASP A 196 -13.55 19.17 32.06
C ASP A 196 -13.77 18.43 30.73
N LEU A 197 -13.71 19.17 29.61
CA LEU A 197 -13.40 18.60 28.31
C LEU A 197 -11.94 18.14 28.36
N ALA A 198 -11.75 16.92 28.85
CA ALA A 198 -10.53 16.16 28.63
C ALA A 198 -10.32 15.99 27.11
N PRO A 199 -9.07 16.06 26.63
CA PRO A 199 -8.79 16.22 25.21
C PRO A 199 -9.13 14.96 24.42
N THR A 200 -9.72 15.16 23.25
CA THR A 200 -10.01 14.19 22.19
C THR A 200 -8.77 13.33 21.86
N GLY A 201 -8.60 12.21 22.58
CA GLY A 201 -7.48 11.27 22.43
C GLY A 201 -7.87 9.88 21.90
N ASP A 202 -9.16 9.59 21.77
CA ASP A 202 -9.68 8.23 21.48
C ASP A 202 -9.73 7.83 19.99
N GLY A 203 -9.46 8.78 19.09
CA GLY A 203 -9.57 8.51 17.65
C GLY A 203 -8.48 7.58 17.10
N ILE A 204 -7.32 7.49 17.76
CA ILE A 204 -6.18 6.70 17.26
C ILE A 204 -6.20 5.28 17.81
N SER A 205 -6.63 5.09 19.06
CA SER A 205 -6.75 3.78 19.71
C SER A 205 -7.80 2.91 19.02
N SER A 206 -8.89 3.51 18.55
CA SER A 206 -9.94 2.82 17.80
C SER A 206 -9.50 2.34 16.40
N LEU A 207 -8.40 2.85 15.84
CA LEU A 207 -7.91 2.42 14.52
C LEU A 207 -6.80 1.36 14.63
N GLN A 208 -6.53 0.84 15.82
CA GLN A 208 -5.57 -0.24 15.99
C GLN A 208 -6.11 -1.54 15.41
N ALA A 209 -5.37 -2.15 14.48
CA ALA A 209 -5.70 -3.47 13.96
C ALA A 209 -5.45 -4.54 15.03
N VAL A 210 -6.35 -5.52 15.10
CA VAL A 210 -6.36 -6.53 16.16
C VAL A 210 -5.80 -7.86 15.66
N ARG A 211 -6.20 -8.28 14.45
CA ARG A 211 -5.83 -9.58 13.89
C ARG A 211 -5.85 -9.56 12.36
N ILE A 212 -5.08 -10.46 11.76
CA ILE A 212 -5.11 -10.74 10.32
C ILE A 212 -5.98 -11.98 10.10
N LEU A 213 -6.97 -11.88 9.23
CA LEU A 213 -7.88 -12.96 8.92
C LEU A 213 -7.84 -13.28 7.42
N PRO A 214 -7.23 -14.39 7.00
CA PRO A 214 -7.35 -14.88 5.63
C PRO A 214 -8.78 -15.33 5.35
N VAL A 215 -9.44 -14.70 4.39
CA VAL A 215 -10.83 -15.00 4.01
C VAL A 215 -10.85 -15.21 2.51
N LYS A 216 -10.96 -16.48 2.09
CA LYS A 216 -10.87 -16.89 0.69
C LYS A 216 -9.56 -16.37 0.05
N ASP A 217 -9.67 -15.43 -0.88
CA ASP A 217 -8.61 -14.78 -1.64
C ASP A 217 -8.24 -13.38 -1.13
N LEU A 218 -8.76 -12.98 0.03
CA LEU A 218 -8.58 -11.66 0.62
C LEU A 218 -8.01 -11.72 2.04
N ILE A 219 -7.45 -10.60 2.50
CA ILE A 219 -7.06 -10.39 3.89
C ILE A 219 -8.01 -9.40 4.55
N TRP A 220 -8.63 -9.82 5.65
CA TRP A 220 -9.50 -8.99 6.45
C TRP A 220 -8.77 -8.57 7.72
N ILE A 221 -8.82 -7.27 8.04
CA ILE A 221 -8.10 -6.66 9.15
C ILE A 221 -9.10 -5.90 10.02
N PRO A 222 -9.69 -6.56 11.02
CA PRO A 222 -10.55 -5.92 12.00
C PRO A 222 -9.78 -4.95 12.90
N ARG A 223 -10.38 -3.79 13.17
CA ARG A 223 -9.81 -2.75 14.04
C ARG A 223 -10.63 -2.55 15.30
N ARG A 224 -10.01 -1.99 16.34
CA ARG A 224 -10.61 -1.77 17.67
C ARG A 224 -11.94 -1.00 17.64
N GLY A 225 -12.11 -0.08 16.69
CA GLY A 225 -13.30 0.74 16.49
C GLY A 225 -14.45 0.01 15.81
N GLY A 226 -14.25 -1.25 15.43
CA GLY A 226 -15.28 -2.13 14.90
C GLY A 226 -15.42 -2.12 13.38
N ASP A 227 -14.63 -1.32 12.67
CA ASP A 227 -14.53 -1.44 11.22
C ASP A 227 -13.47 -2.46 10.80
N ILE A 228 -13.64 -2.98 9.59
CA ILE A 228 -12.79 -4.03 9.03
C ILE A 228 -12.25 -3.54 7.69
N ILE A 229 -10.92 -3.44 7.57
CA ILE A 229 -10.25 -3.18 6.31
C ILE A 229 -10.17 -4.49 5.53
N VAL A 230 -10.56 -4.47 4.25
CA VAL A 230 -10.46 -5.63 3.36
C VAL A 230 -9.43 -5.32 2.28
N ILE A 231 -8.34 -6.08 2.27
CA ILE A 231 -7.23 -5.95 1.34
C ILE A 231 -7.26 -7.10 0.35
N GLY A 232 -7.21 -6.76 -0.93
CA GLY A 232 -6.98 -7.69 -2.03
C GLY A 232 -5.61 -7.46 -2.67
N LEU A 233 -5.06 -8.53 -3.25
CA LEU A 233 -3.91 -8.46 -4.14
C LEU A 233 -4.43 -8.43 -5.57
N GLU A 234 -4.04 -7.41 -6.34
CA GLU A 234 -4.42 -7.24 -7.73
C GLU A 234 -3.20 -7.43 -8.63
N LYS A 235 -3.38 -8.19 -9.71
CA LYS A 235 -2.39 -8.31 -10.77
C LYS A 235 -2.54 -7.18 -11.77
N GLU A 236 -1.51 -6.36 -11.90
CA GLU A 236 -1.37 -5.35 -12.95
C GLU A 236 -0.44 -5.87 -14.07
N ALA A 237 -0.42 -5.23 -15.24
CA ALA A 237 0.21 -5.79 -16.44
C ALA A 237 1.68 -6.20 -16.27
N THR A 238 2.43 -5.50 -15.42
CA THR A 238 3.87 -5.71 -15.19
C THR A 238 4.24 -5.84 -13.71
N SER A 239 3.28 -5.74 -12.80
CA SER A 239 3.53 -5.77 -11.35
C SER A 239 2.30 -6.23 -10.60
N GLN A 240 2.47 -6.52 -9.31
CA GLN A 240 1.34 -6.73 -8.41
C GLN A 240 1.19 -5.52 -7.50
N ARG A 241 -0.04 -5.24 -7.08
CA ARG A 241 -0.31 -4.24 -6.05
C ARG A 241 -1.29 -4.78 -5.01
N GLY A 242 -1.12 -4.34 -3.78
CA GLY A 242 -2.16 -4.48 -2.77
C GLY A 242 -3.13 -3.30 -2.85
N ARG A 243 -4.41 -3.57 -2.63
CA ARG A 243 -5.45 -2.55 -2.63
C ARG A 243 -6.47 -2.80 -1.54
N VAL A 244 -6.89 -1.72 -0.87
CA VAL A 244 -8.05 -1.76 0.00
C VAL A 244 -9.31 -1.67 -0.85
N ILE A 245 -10.01 -2.80 -0.97
CA ILE A 245 -11.20 -2.92 -1.83
C ILE A 245 -12.48 -2.53 -1.09
N ALA A 246 -12.51 -2.69 0.23
CA ALA A 246 -13.67 -2.37 1.06
C ALA A 246 -13.25 -1.98 2.48
N VAL A 247 -14.12 -1.20 3.13
CA VAL A 247 -14.06 -0.92 4.57
C VAL A 247 -15.45 -1.21 5.12
N LEU A 248 -15.58 -2.31 5.85
CA LEU A 248 -16.86 -2.73 6.42
C LEU A 248 -17.08 -1.98 7.73
N LYS A 249 -18.15 -1.21 7.81
CA LYS A 249 -18.52 -0.46 9.01
C LYS A 249 -19.87 -0.95 9.52
N ALA A 250 -19.95 -1.23 10.81
CA ALA A 250 -21.21 -1.40 11.51
C ALA A 250 -21.27 -0.36 12.62
N ALA A 251 -21.86 0.81 12.30
CA ALA A 251 -21.95 1.94 13.23
C ALA A 251 -22.65 1.56 14.55
N GLU A 252 -23.54 0.56 14.50
CA GLU A 252 -24.26 0.02 15.66
C GLU A 252 -23.33 -0.71 16.65
N LEU A 253 -22.19 -1.24 16.18
CA LEU A 253 -21.25 -2.00 17.02
C LEU A 253 -20.41 -1.12 17.94
N ALA A 254 -20.26 0.17 17.62
CA ALA A 254 -19.52 1.11 18.45
C ALA A 254 -20.11 1.24 19.88
N ALA A 255 -21.42 1.02 20.03
CA ALA A 255 -22.09 1.03 21.33
C ALA A 255 -21.74 -0.17 22.22
N TYR A 256 -21.24 -1.27 21.64
CA TYR A 256 -20.93 -2.52 22.36
C TYR A 256 -19.48 -2.58 22.85
N GLY A 257 -18.70 -1.53 22.65
CA GLY A 257 -17.32 -1.40 23.13
C GLY A 257 -16.27 -1.59 22.03
N SER A 258 -15.06 -1.94 22.45
CA SER A 258 -13.92 -2.09 21.54
C SER A 258 -13.76 -3.53 21.08
N LEU A 259 -13.33 -3.73 19.82
CA LEU A 259 -12.98 -5.04 19.33
C LEU A 259 -11.73 -5.56 20.07
N VAL A 260 -11.85 -6.76 20.66
CA VAL A 260 -10.77 -7.42 21.40
C VAL A 260 -10.22 -8.63 20.67
N ASP A 261 -11.06 -9.33 19.89
CA ASP A 261 -10.60 -10.45 19.09
C ASP A 261 -11.48 -10.68 17.87
N ALA A 262 -10.97 -11.42 16.88
CA ALA A 262 -11.74 -11.87 15.73
C ALA A 262 -11.25 -13.24 15.22
N ALA A 263 -12.11 -13.96 14.51
CA ALA A 263 -11.77 -15.27 13.95
C ALA A 263 -12.60 -15.58 12.71
N VAL A 264 -12.04 -16.39 11.82
CA VAL A 264 -12.78 -16.98 10.69
C VAL A 264 -13.42 -18.29 11.16
N LEU A 265 -14.75 -18.36 11.10
CA LEU A 265 -15.55 -19.53 11.45
C LEU A 265 -16.03 -20.25 10.19
N ALA A 266 -15.79 -21.56 10.13
CA ALA A 266 -16.28 -22.45 9.07
C ALA A 266 -15.95 -21.98 7.64
N LYS A 267 -14.86 -21.22 7.46
CA LYS A 267 -14.38 -20.66 6.17
C LYS A 267 -15.35 -19.71 5.44
N GLU A 268 -16.48 -19.39 6.05
CA GLU A 268 -17.54 -18.58 5.41
C GLU A 268 -18.04 -17.44 6.27
N ARG A 269 -17.60 -17.34 7.53
CA ARG A 269 -18.01 -16.28 8.43
C ARG A 269 -16.82 -15.68 9.14
N VAL A 270 -16.85 -14.38 9.36
CA VAL A 270 -15.90 -13.68 10.21
C VAL A 270 -16.63 -13.24 11.46
N VAL A 271 -16.16 -13.70 12.62
CA VAL A 271 -16.73 -13.35 13.92
C VAL A 271 -15.81 -12.36 14.61
N CYS A 272 -16.38 -11.28 15.10
CA CYS A 272 -15.72 -10.20 15.81
C CYS A 272 -16.26 -10.14 17.24
N CYS A 273 -15.37 -10.19 18.23
CA CYS A 273 -15.69 -10.10 19.65
C CYS A 273 -15.41 -8.69 20.16
N PHE A 274 -16.46 -8.03 20.61
CA PHE A 274 -16.43 -6.71 21.23
C PHE A 274 -16.54 -6.85 22.73
N GLN A 275 -15.80 -6.04 23.47
CA GLN A 275 -15.86 -6.00 24.92
C GLN A 275 -16.10 -4.56 25.39
N ASN A 276 -17.12 -4.40 26.25
CA ASN A 276 -17.41 -3.12 26.89
C ASN A 276 -16.61 -2.94 28.20
N GLU A 277 -16.73 -1.77 28.82
CA GLU A 277 -16.05 -1.46 30.09
C GLU A 277 -16.48 -2.39 31.24
N ALA A 278 -17.72 -2.86 31.22
CA ALA A 278 -18.27 -3.84 32.16
C ALA A 278 -17.76 -5.28 31.91
N LYS A 279 -16.88 -5.48 30.92
CA LYS A 279 -16.35 -6.76 30.47
C LYS A 279 -17.39 -7.72 29.88
N GLU A 280 -18.56 -7.22 29.51
CA GLU A 280 -19.55 -7.98 28.75
C GLU A 280 -19.08 -8.09 27.30
N CYS A 281 -19.24 -9.29 26.73
CA CYS A 281 -18.82 -9.57 25.36
C CYS A 281 -20.01 -9.62 24.41
N CYS A 282 -19.90 -8.93 23.28
CA CYS A 282 -20.84 -9.01 22.16
C CYS A 282 -20.13 -9.63 20.95
N LEU A 283 -20.83 -10.52 20.23
CA LEU A 283 -20.31 -11.15 19.02
C LEU A 283 -21.05 -10.61 17.80
N ALA A 284 -20.31 -10.05 16.86
CA ALA A 284 -20.81 -9.71 15.53
C ALA A 284 -20.31 -10.73 14.51
N ALA A 285 -21.17 -11.15 13.59
CA ALA A 285 -20.80 -12.08 12.53
C ALA A 285 -21.02 -11.44 11.16
N TRP A 286 -20.01 -11.56 10.31
CA TRP A 286 -20.01 -11.12 8.93
C TRP A 286 -19.95 -12.33 8.01
N SER A 287 -20.58 -12.23 6.84
CA SER A 287 -20.35 -13.19 5.76
C SER A 287 -18.95 -13.00 5.20
N GLY A 288 -18.15 -14.06 5.15
CA GLY A 288 -16.78 -14.05 4.64
C GLY A 288 -16.75 -13.98 3.12
N TRP A 289 -16.83 -12.76 2.59
CA TRP A 289 -16.78 -12.47 1.16
C TRP A 289 -15.35 -12.48 0.61
N GLY A 290 -15.18 -13.03 -0.59
CA GLY A 290 -13.96 -12.99 -1.39
C GLY A 290 -14.02 -11.90 -2.45
N ALA A 291 -12.98 -11.78 -3.31
CA ALA A 291 -12.92 -10.70 -4.29
C ALA A 291 -14.11 -10.72 -5.25
N GLN A 292 -14.47 -11.91 -5.76
CA GLN A 292 -15.60 -12.08 -6.68
C GLN A 292 -16.95 -11.68 -6.06
N ASP A 293 -17.13 -11.92 -4.75
CA ASP A 293 -18.36 -11.54 -4.04
C ASP A 293 -18.47 -10.01 -3.95
N PHE A 294 -17.36 -9.33 -3.63
CA PHE A 294 -17.30 -7.87 -3.63
C PHE A 294 -17.51 -7.27 -5.02
N ASP A 295 -16.90 -7.84 -6.06
CA ASP A 295 -17.10 -7.39 -7.44
C ASP A 295 -18.58 -7.49 -7.85
N THR A 296 -19.22 -8.61 -7.52
CA THR A 296 -20.66 -8.82 -7.79
C THR A 296 -21.50 -7.79 -7.05
N PHE A 297 -21.19 -7.53 -5.77
CA PHE A 297 -21.90 -6.54 -4.96
C PHE A 297 -21.78 -5.13 -5.55
N TYR A 298 -20.56 -4.67 -5.85
CA TYR A 298 -20.32 -3.34 -6.39
C TYR A 298 -20.94 -3.17 -7.78
N HIS A 299 -20.81 -4.17 -8.65
CA HIS A 299 -21.43 -4.14 -9.97
C HIS A 299 -22.96 -4.03 -9.86
N SER A 300 -23.58 -4.86 -9.02
CA SER A 300 -25.03 -4.82 -8.80
C SER A 300 -25.50 -3.48 -8.22
N TYR A 301 -24.73 -2.91 -7.30
CA TYR A 301 -25.02 -1.60 -6.70
C TYR A 301 -24.97 -0.48 -7.75
N GLU A 302 -23.96 -0.48 -8.62
CA GLU A 302 -23.84 0.49 -9.71
C GLU A 302 -24.97 0.34 -10.74
N GLU A 303 -25.33 -0.90 -11.10
CA GLU A 303 -26.44 -1.16 -12.01
C GLU A 303 -27.78 -0.67 -11.45
N LEU A 304 -28.03 -0.93 -10.15
CA LEU A 304 -29.23 -0.45 -9.48
C LEU A 304 -29.29 1.09 -9.48
N GLY A 305 -28.18 1.75 -9.14
CA GLY A 305 -28.09 3.22 -9.21
C GLY A 305 -28.37 3.77 -10.61
N ARG A 306 -27.86 3.09 -11.66
CA ARG A 306 -28.13 3.46 -13.05
C ARG A 306 -29.61 3.32 -13.41
N LEU A 307 -30.26 2.23 -13.00
CA LEU A 307 -31.68 1.99 -13.23
C LEU A 307 -32.55 3.05 -12.52
N GLU A 308 -32.26 3.37 -11.26
CA GLU A 308 -32.98 4.42 -10.52
C GLU A 308 -32.84 5.80 -11.18
N ALA A 309 -31.62 6.17 -11.61
CA ALA A 309 -31.38 7.43 -12.29
C ALA A 309 -32.13 7.52 -13.63
N CYS A 310 -32.20 6.42 -14.39
CA CYS A 310 -32.97 6.35 -15.63
C CYS A 310 -34.49 6.49 -15.38
N MET A 311 -35.01 5.92 -14.29
CA MET A 311 -36.43 6.04 -13.92
C MET A 311 -36.79 7.47 -13.49
N ARG A 312 -35.91 8.16 -12.77
CA ARG A 312 -36.12 9.58 -12.40
C ARG A 312 -36.14 10.51 -13.62
N LYS A 313 -35.38 10.21 -14.69
CA LYS A 313 -35.38 10.98 -15.95
C LYS A 313 -36.62 10.76 -16.84
N ARG A 314 -37.45 9.76 -16.55
CA ARG A 314 -38.69 9.43 -17.30
C ARG A 314 -39.96 9.98 -16.64
N ARG A 315 -39.86 10.60 -15.46
CA ARG A 315 -40.95 11.36 -14.83
C ARG A 315 -40.80 12.84 -15.15
#